data_AF-A0A116PVT8-F1
#
_entry.id   AF-A0A116PVT8-F1
#
_cell.length_a   1.000
_cell.length_b   1.000
_cell.length_c   1.000
_cell.angle_alpha   90.00
_cell.angle_beta   90.00
_cell.angle_gamma   90.00
#
_symmetry.space_group_name_H-M   'P 1'
#
loop_
_entity.id
_entity.type
_entity.pdbx_description
1 polymer ?
#
loop_
_entity_poly.entity_id
_entity_poly.type
_entity_poly.pdbx_seq_one_letter_code
_entity_poly.pdbx_strand_id
1 'polypeptide(L)'
;MVESYISELLPAKYIKRHQLMLYLYDILVDILVKADKYKLSSLSFKFTNEVDEQLELFDELERRKDIDISEKVFIPHIFFSILRDLNYYLFESLSCIERGKVTVAFSLARKPLQDNLFYLSWILVQPHEFLEKMQYGSPKEYDVSDLKGKKDFVIDLFSKAKVLVQSKNSSLDFSQELLNPELLYDVIPTFSLIFSKKCHKCLI
;
A
#
# COMPACT_ATOMS: atom_id res chain seq x y z
N MET A 1 -13.14 -20.02 -6.44
CA MET A 1 -11.83 -20.34 -5.82
C MET A 1 -10.95 -20.92 -6.91
N VAL A 2 -9.79 -20.33 -7.16
CA VAL A 2 -8.79 -20.89 -8.09
C VAL A 2 -8.17 -22.11 -7.41
N GLU A 3 -8.07 -23.24 -8.12
CA GLU A 3 -7.38 -24.43 -7.59
C GLU A 3 -5.89 -24.09 -7.38
N SER A 4 -5.50 -24.05 -6.11
CA SER A 4 -4.12 -23.78 -5.68
C SER A 4 -3.28 -25.05 -5.85
N TYR A 5 -2.41 -25.06 -6.86
CA TYR A 5 -1.39 -26.10 -6.99
C TYR A 5 -0.23 -25.78 -6.06
N ILE A 6 -0.16 -26.45 -4.91
CA ILE A 6 0.94 -26.29 -3.94
C ILE A 6 2.03 -27.30 -4.29
N SER A 7 3.21 -26.81 -4.67
CA SER A 7 4.38 -27.63 -4.95
C SER A 7 4.77 -28.49 -3.75
N GLU A 8 5.04 -29.78 -4.01
CA GLU A 8 5.51 -30.76 -3.02
C GLU A 8 6.85 -30.37 -2.36
N LEU A 9 7.58 -29.43 -2.96
CA LEU A 9 8.84 -28.89 -2.43
C LEU A 9 8.64 -27.96 -1.21
N LEU A 10 7.41 -27.52 -0.94
CA LEU A 10 7.13 -26.62 0.18
C LEU A 10 6.99 -27.39 1.50
N PRO A 11 7.63 -26.93 2.59
CA PRO A 11 7.47 -27.56 3.89
C PRO A 11 6.01 -27.53 4.37
N ALA A 12 5.45 -28.71 4.69
CA ALA A 12 4.06 -28.87 5.13
C ALA A 12 3.67 -27.95 6.31
N LYS A 13 4.63 -27.61 7.18
CA LYS A 13 4.43 -26.71 8.32
C LYS A 13 3.98 -25.29 7.94
N TYR A 14 4.20 -24.84 6.70
CA TYR A 14 3.84 -23.48 6.25
C TYR A 14 2.55 -23.43 5.42
N ILE A 15 1.98 -24.57 5.02
CA ILE A 15 0.78 -24.63 4.18
C ILE A 15 -0.40 -23.89 4.83
N LYS A 16 -0.63 -24.10 6.13
CA LYS A 16 -1.71 -23.41 6.86
C LYS A 16 -1.53 -21.88 6.88
N ARG A 17 -0.28 -21.40 6.95
CA ARG A 17 0.01 -19.96 6.91
C ARG A 17 -0.22 -19.40 5.52
N HIS A 18 0.18 -20.13 4.48
CA HIS A 18 -0.09 -19.76 3.09
C HIS A 18 -1.59 -19.65 2.80
N GLN A 19 -2.38 -20.63 3.24
CA GLN A 19 -3.84 -20.59 3.14
C GLN A 19 -4.45 -19.38 3.85
N LEU A 20 -3.95 -19.04 5.04
CA LEU A 20 -4.37 -17.82 5.74
C LEU A 20 -4.05 -16.56 4.92
N MET A 21 -2.88 -16.49 4.26
CA MET A 21 -2.54 -15.35 3.40
C MET A 21 -3.43 -15.23 2.18
N LEU A 22 -3.78 -16.34 1.54
CA LEU A 22 -4.76 -16.36 0.45
C LEU A 22 -6.13 -15.87 0.92
N TYR A 23 -6.57 -16.30 2.10
CA TYR A 23 -7.83 -15.82 2.67
C TYR A 23 -7.82 -14.31 2.95
N LEU A 24 -6.73 -13.77 3.52
CA LEU A 24 -6.60 -12.32 3.71
C LEU A 24 -6.57 -11.56 2.37
N TYR A 25 -5.91 -12.14 1.36
CA TYR A 25 -5.91 -11.59 0.02
C TYR A 25 -7.34 -11.56 -0.58
N ASP A 26 -8.12 -12.62 -0.43
CA ASP A 26 -9.51 -12.66 -0.91
C ASP A 26 -10.37 -11.57 -0.27
N ILE A 27 -10.15 -11.25 1.02
CA ILE A 27 -10.81 -10.11 1.69
C ILE A 27 -10.42 -8.79 1.02
N LEU A 28 -9.13 -8.58 0.71
CA LEU A 28 -8.67 -7.36 0.05
C LEU A 28 -9.27 -7.22 -1.37
N VAL A 29 -9.40 -8.33 -2.10
CA VAL A 29 -10.05 -8.34 -3.42
C VAL A 29 -11.54 -8.04 -3.29
N ASP A 30 -12.23 -8.64 -2.32
CA ASP A 30 -13.64 -8.37 -2.07
C ASP A 30 -13.91 -6.90 -1.71
N ILE A 31 -13.01 -6.27 -0.94
CA ILE A 31 -13.05 -4.83 -0.68
C ILE A 31 -12.98 -4.03 -1.98
N LEU A 32 -12.07 -4.37 -2.90
CA LEU A 32 -11.95 -3.69 -4.19
C LEU A 32 -13.19 -3.90 -5.07
N VAL A 33 -13.69 -5.13 -5.17
CA VAL A 33 -14.90 -5.44 -5.95
C VAL A 33 -16.10 -4.65 -5.42
N LYS A 34 -16.25 -4.57 -4.09
CA LYS A 34 -17.28 -3.75 -3.46
C LYS A 34 -17.05 -2.26 -3.69
N ALA A 35 -15.81 -1.78 -3.61
CA ALA A 35 -15.48 -0.39 -3.85
C ALA A 35 -15.89 0.06 -5.26
N ASP A 36 -15.61 -0.77 -6.27
CA ASP A 36 -16.03 -0.51 -7.65
C ASP A 36 -17.56 -0.60 -7.81
N LYS A 37 -18.19 -1.64 -7.22
CA LYS A 37 -19.64 -1.82 -7.28
C LYS A 37 -20.41 -0.64 -6.67
N TYR A 38 -19.95 -0.14 -5.53
CA TYR A 38 -20.56 0.99 -4.83
C TYR A 38 -19.99 2.35 -5.24
N LYS A 39 -19.07 2.37 -6.21
CA LYS A 39 -18.38 3.57 -6.69
C LYS A 39 -17.83 4.43 -5.54
N LEU A 40 -17.17 3.79 -4.56
CA LEU A 40 -16.68 4.45 -3.34
C LEU A 40 -15.62 5.52 -3.60
N SER A 41 -14.97 5.47 -4.77
CA SER A 41 -14.05 6.51 -5.25
C SER A 41 -14.76 7.65 -5.97
N SER A 42 -16.00 7.48 -6.40
CA SER A 42 -16.73 8.49 -7.17
C SER A 42 -17.38 9.51 -6.24
N LEU A 43 -17.09 10.79 -6.47
CA LEU A 43 -17.77 11.90 -5.83
C LEU A 43 -18.57 12.69 -6.85
N SER A 44 -19.79 13.07 -6.48
CA SER A 44 -20.63 13.97 -7.27
C SER A 44 -20.64 15.35 -6.61
N PHE A 45 -20.17 16.36 -7.33
CA PHE A 45 -20.29 17.76 -6.90
C PHE A 45 -21.38 18.45 -7.71
N LYS A 46 -22.17 19.30 -7.04
CA LYS A 46 -23.02 20.26 -7.72
C LYS A 46 -22.29 21.59 -7.72
N PHE A 47 -22.01 22.12 -8.90
CA PHE A 47 -21.49 23.47 -9.03
C PHE A 47 -22.61 24.47 -8.73
N THR A 48 -22.31 25.46 -7.89
CA THR A 48 -23.26 26.54 -7.54
C THR A 48 -23.25 27.67 -8.58
N ASN A 49 -22.21 27.75 -9.41
CA ASN A 49 -22.04 28.76 -10.46
C ASN A 49 -22.09 28.07 -11.83
N GLU A 50 -22.45 28.81 -12.88
CA GLU A 50 -22.31 28.36 -14.27
C GLU A 50 -20.83 28.07 -14.54
N VAL A 51 -20.52 26.79 -14.74
CA VAL A 51 -19.21 26.34 -15.19
C VAL A 51 -19.32 26.15 -16.69
N ASP A 52 -18.35 26.68 -17.43
CA ASP A 52 -18.22 26.44 -18.87
C ASP A 52 -18.19 24.93 -19.11
N GLU A 53 -19.12 24.39 -19.91
CA GLU A 53 -19.25 22.95 -20.17
C GLU A 53 -17.96 22.35 -20.79
N GLN A 54 -17.06 23.20 -21.29
CA GLN A 54 -15.77 22.81 -21.83
C GLN A 54 -14.63 22.71 -20.79
N LEU A 55 -14.82 23.19 -19.56
CA LEU A 55 -13.77 23.18 -18.54
C LEU A 55 -13.75 21.85 -17.77
N GLU A 56 -12.64 21.12 -17.86
CA GLU A 56 -12.48 19.87 -17.11
C GLU A 56 -12.48 20.16 -15.60
N LEU A 57 -13.16 19.32 -14.82
CA LEU A 57 -13.27 19.43 -13.35
C LEU A 57 -11.90 19.57 -12.68
N PHE A 58 -10.88 18.90 -13.22
CA PHE A 58 -9.52 18.92 -12.69
C PHE A 58 -8.83 20.26 -12.90
N ASP A 59 -9.01 20.89 -14.08
CA ASP A 59 -8.45 22.20 -14.38
C ASP A 59 -9.02 23.28 -13.47
N GLU A 60 -10.32 23.23 -13.15
CA GLU A 60 -10.94 24.20 -12.24
C GLU A 60 -10.54 23.97 -10.78
N LEU A 61 -10.35 22.72 -10.35
CA LEU A 61 -9.85 22.39 -9.01
C LEU A 61 -8.40 22.86 -8.81
N GLU A 62 -7.55 22.65 -9.82
CA GLU A 62 -6.16 23.10 -9.83
C GLU A 62 -6.09 24.64 -9.86
N ARG A 63 -6.95 25.29 -10.66
CA ARG A 63 -7.03 26.76 -10.73
C ARG A 63 -7.41 27.40 -9.39
N ARG A 64 -8.36 26.79 -8.67
CA ARG A 64 -8.81 27.31 -7.37
C ARG A 64 -7.87 26.97 -6.22
N LYS A 65 -6.97 25.99 -6.40
CA LYS A 65 -6.17 25.40 -5.31
C LYS A 65 -7.03 25.08 -4.08
N ASP A 66 -8.25 24.61 -4.31
CA ASP A 66 -9.14 24.23 -3.23
C ASP A 66 -8.72 22.84 -2.74
N ILE A 67 -7.80 22.83 -1.77
CA ILE A 67 -7.15 21.59 -1.32
C ILE A 67 -8.15 20.68 -0.62
N ASP A 68 -9.18 21.22 0.05
CA ASP A 68 -10.18 20.43 0.76
C ASP A 68 -11.07 19.62 -0.19
N ILE A 69 -11.47 20.22 -1.32
CA ILE A 69 -12.23 19.51 -2.35
C ILE A 69 -11.31 18.55 -3.10
N SER A 70 -10.09 18.98 -3.42
CA SER A 70 -9.08 18.14 -4.07
C SER A 70 -8.76 16.90 -3.25
N GLU A 71 -8.61 17.02 -1.93
CA GLU A 71 -8.37 15.89 -1.03
C GLU A 71 -9.50 14.86 -1.12
N LYS A 72 -10.75 15.31 -1.04
CA LYS A 72 -11.91 14.43 -1.12
C LYS A 72 -11.97 13.68 -2.46
N VAL A 73 -11.60 14.32 -3.55
CA VAL A 73 -11.61 13.71 -4.88
C VAL A 73 -10.42 12.77 -5.08
N PHE A 74 -9.20 13.28 -4.91
CA PHE A 74 -8.00 12.57 -5.30
C PHE A 74 -7.63 11.45 -4.33
N ILE A 75 -7.80 11.64 -3.02
CA ILE A 75 -7.35 10.65 -2.04
C ILE A 75 -8.03 9.29 -2.21
N PRO A 76 -9.37 9.17 -2.35
CA PRO A 76 -10.01 7.89 -2.61
C PRO A 76 -9.51 7.21 -3.90
N HIS A 77 -9.35 7.98 -4.98
CA HIS A 77 -8.84 7.44 -6.25
C HIS A 77 -7.41 6.91 -6.12
N ILE A 78 -6.53 7.67 -5.46
CA ILE A 78 -5.14 7.28 -5.21
C ILE A 78 -5.09 6.06 -4.28
N PHE A 79 -5.88 6.06 -3.21
CA PHE A 79 -5.98 4.95 -2.26
C PHE A 79 -6.36 3.64 -2.94
N PHE A 80 -7.45 3.62 -3.72
CA PHE A 80 -7.89 2.41 -4.42
C PHE A 80 -6.89 1.99 -5.52
N SER A 81 -6.21 2.93 -6.15
CA SER A 81 -5.16 2.63 -7.13
C SER A 81 -3.96 1.93 -6.48
N ILE A 82 -3.49 2.43 -5.33
CA ILE A 82 -2.39 1.80 -4.58
C ILE A 82 -2.81 0.45 -4.01
N LEU A 83 -4.05 0.35 -3.48
CA LEU A 83 -4.58 -0.92 -2.95
C LEU A 83 -4.67 -1.99 -4.04
N ARG A 84 -5.09 -1.59 -5.26
CA ARG A 84 -5.11 -2.47 -6.43
C ARG A 84 -3.70 -2.94 -6.81
N ASP A 85 -2.74 -2.03 -6.90
CA ASP A 85 -1.33 -2.38 -7.16
C ASP A 85 -0.79 -3.36 -6.11
N LEU A 86 -1.06 -3.09 -4.83
CA LEU A 86 -0.71 -3.97 -3.71
C LEU A 86 -1.27 -5.38 -3.90
N ASN A 87 -2.56 -5.50 -4.27
CA ASN A 87 -3.18 -6.80 -4.50
C ASN A 87 -2.56 -7.58 -5.67
N TYR A 88 -2.20 -6.92 -6.76
CA TYR A 88 -1.52 -7.59 -7.88
C TYR A 88 -0.16 -8.16 -7.46
N TYR A 89 0.67 -7.37 -6.77
CA TYR A 89 1.97 -7.86 -6.30
C TYR A 89 1.85 -8.98 -5.26
N LEU A 90 0.88 -8.89 -4.35
CA LEU A 90 0.65 -9.93 -3.36
C LEU A 90 0.18 -11.23 -4.02
N PHE A 91 -0.75 -11.16 -4.98
CA PHE A 91 -1.22 -12.33 -5.70
C PHE A 91 -0.08 -13.03 -6.44
N GLU A 92 0.71 -12.29 -7.21
CA GLU A 92 1.84 -12.87 -7.95
C GLU A 92 2.91 -13.44 -7.02
N SER A 93 3.13 -12.79 -5.86
CA SER A 93 4.02 -13.31 -4.83
C SER A 93 3.51 -14.65 -4.29
N LEU A 94 2.25 -14.73 -3.86
CA LEU A 94 1.63 -15.95 -3.34
C LEU A 94 1.62 -17.07 -4.39
N SER A 95 1.30 -16.75 -5.65
CA SER A 95 1.34 -17.71 -6.75
C SER A 95 2.76 -18.23 -7.03
N CYS A 96 3.78 -17.38 -6.89
CA CYS A 96 5.17 -17.81 -6.99
C CYS A 96 5.58 -18.74 -5.84
N ILE A 97 5.06 -18.51 -4.62
CA ILE A 97 5.29 -19.43 -3.48
C ILE A 97 4.73 -20.80 -3.81
N GLU A 98 3.47 -20.88 -4.27
CA GLU A 98 2.80 -22.13 -4.66
C GLU A 98 3.61 -22.95 -5.65
N ARG A 99 4.26 -22.29 -6.61
CA ARG A 99 5.14 -22.92 -7.62
C ARG A 99 6.54 -23.28 -7.09
N GLY A 100 6.83 -23.06 -5.82
CA GLY A 100 8.14 -23.30 -5.20
C GLY A 100 9.20 -22.23 -5.50
N LYS A 101 8.84 -21.12 -6.18
CA LYS A 101 9.75 -20.03 -6.55
C LYS A 101 9.87 -18.99 -5.43
N VAL A 102 10.26 -19.42 -4.23
CA VAL A 102 10.25 -18.61 -3.01
C VAL A 102 11.08 -17.33 -3.13
N THR A 103 12.24 -17.37 -3.81
CA THR A 103 13.09 -16.18 -4.01
C THR A 103 12.37 -15.11 -4.83
N VAL A 104 11.70 -15.49 -5.92
CA VAL A 104 10.94 -14.58 -6.78
C VAL A 104 9.73 -14.02 -6.04
N ALA A 105 9.02 -14.89 -5.31
CA ALA A 105 7.92 -14.46 -4.46
C ALA A 105 8.33 -13.39 -3.46
N PHE A 106 9.47 -13.58 -2.81
CA PHE A 106 10.01 -12.64 -1.84
C PHE A 106 10.40 -11.29 -2.47
N SER A 107 10.97 -11.30 -3.67
CA SER A 107 11.23 -10.07 -4.44
C SER A 107 9.95 -9.31 -4.76
N LEU A 108 8.89 -10.02 -5.18
CA LEU A 108 7.61 -9.41 -5.52
C LEU A 108 6.91 -8.83 -4.29
N ALA A 109 6.97 -9.52 -3.14
CA ALA A 109 6.41 -9.04 -1.87
C ALA A 109 7.12 -7.80 -1.30
N ARG A 110 8.33 -7.48 -1.78
CA ARG A 110 9.08 -6.31 -1.32
C ARG A 110 8.34 -5.01 -1.61
N LYS A 111 7.86 -4.82 -2.84
CA LYS A 111 7.17 -3.58 -3.25
C LYS A 111 5.90 -3.29 -2.44
N PRO A 112 4.94 -4.22 -2.25
CA PRO A 112 3.74 -3.93 -1.50
C PRO A 112 4.01 -3.60 -0.03
N LEU A 113 5.02 -4.24 0.59
CA LEU A 113 5.40 -4.00 1.97
C LEU A 113 6.17 -2.68 2.17
N GLN A 114 6.96 -2.29 1.18
CA GLN A 114 7.82 -1.12 1.31
C GLN A 114 7.22 0.16 0.70
N ASP A 115 6.57 0.07 -0.45
CA ASP A 115 6.07 1.23 -1.20
C ASP A 115 4.59 1.46 -0.90
N ASN A 116 3.77 0.46 -1.20
CA ASN A 116 2.32 0.61 -1.12
C ASN A 116 1.88 0.83 0.33
N LEU A 117 2.44 0.07 1.28
CA LEU A 117 2.15 0.26 2.70
C LEU A 117 2.57 1.64 3.22
N PHE A 118 3.70 2.18 2.74
CA PHE A 118 4.16 3.51 3.12
C PHE A 118 3.19 4.58 2.61
N TYR A 119 2.84 4.55 1.32
CA TYR A 119 1.90 5.52 0.75
C TYR A 119 0.52 5.42 1.41
N LEU A 120 0.01 4.21 1.68
CA LEU A 120 -1.25 4.01 2.40
C LEU A 120 -1.20 4.58 3.83
N SER A 121 -0.06 4.43 4.51
CA SER A 121 0.13 5.00 5.85
C SER A 121 0.21 6.52 5.81
N TRP A 122 0.87 7.08 4.80
CA TRP A 122 0.96 8.53 4.61
C TRP A 122 -0.42 9.15 4.35
N ILE A 123 -1.18 8.57 3.43
CA ILE A 123 -2.56 8.96 3.15
C ILE A 123 -3.43 8.89 4.42
N LEU A 124 -3.21 7.88 5.28
CA LEU A 124 -3.97 7.74 6.51
C LEU A 124 -3.65 8.81 7.57
N VAL A 125 -2.38 9.21 7.67
CA VAL A 125 -1.88 10.10 8.74
C VAL A 125 -1.98 11.57 8.36
N GLN A 126 -1.59 11.90 7.13
CA GLN A 126 -1.46 13.27 6.62
C GLN A 126 -1.87 13.33 5.13
N PRO A 127 -3.17 13.13 4.80
CA PRO A 127 -3.65 13.12 3.41
C PRO A 127 -3.39 14.45 2.69
N HIS A 128 -3.56 15.57 3.39
CA HIS A 128 -3.32 16.92 2.87
C HIS A 128 -1.87 17.12 2.41
N GLU A 129 -0.91 16.87 3.30
CA GLU A 129 0.52 17.01 3.02
C GLU A 129 0.96 16.07 1.89
N PHE A 130 0.43 14.86 1.88
CA PHE A 130 0.69 13.90 0.80
C PHE A 130 0.22 14.43 -0.55
N LEU A 131 -1.02 14.94 -0.63
CA LEU A 131 -1.59 15.43 -1.88
C LEU A 131 -0.87 16.69 -2.38
N GLU A 132 -0.56 17.63 -1.48
CA GLU A 132 0.18 18.84 -1.80
C GLU A 132 1.54 18.51 -2.42
N LYS A 133 2.30 17.60 -1.80
CA LYS A 133 3.60 17.15 -2.32
C LYS A 133 3.49 16.39 -3.63
N MET A 134 2.43 15.60 -3.82
CA MET A 134 2.23 14.85 -5.05
C MET A 134 1.84 15.75 -6.23
N GLN A 135 1.03 16.80 -6.00
CA GLN A 135 0.57 17.71 -7.05
C GLN A 135 1.58 18.82 -7.36
N TYR A 136 2.19 19.41 -6.34
CA TYR A 136 2.99 20.62 -6.47
C TYR A 136 4.45 20.46 -6.05
N GLY A 137 4.79 19.37 -5.37
CA GLY A 137 6.14 19.08 -4.90
C GLY A 137 7.04 18.53 -6.00
N SER A 138 8.35 18.55 -5.74
CA SER A 138 9.32 17.87 -6.60
C SER A 138 9.27 16.34 -6.39
N PRO A 139 9.67 15.52 -7.39
CA PRO A 139 9.68 14.06 -7.26
C PRO A 139 10.36 13.52 -5.99
N LYS A 140 11.41 14.19 -5.51
CA LYS A 140 12.16 13.80 -4.30
C LYS A 140 11.36 13.95 -3.00
N GLU A 141 10.27 14.72 -3.04
CA GLU A 141 9.45 15.00 -1.86
C GLU A 141 8.40 13.94 -1.61
N TYR A 142 8.04 13.15 -2.62
CA TYR A 142 7.07 12.07 -2.52
C TYR A 142 7.61 10.70 -2.99
N ASP A 143 8.80 10.63 -3.59
CA ASP A 143 9.45 9.36 -3.94
C ASP A 143 9.83 8.61 -2.67
N VAL A 144 9.20 7.45 -2.52
CA VAL A 144 9.43 6.54 -1.41
C VAL A 144 10.89 6.09 -1.33
N SER A 145 11.58 5.96 -2.45
CA SER A 145 12.99 5.54 -2.48
C SER A 145 13.88 6.51 -1.70
N ASP A 146 13.60 7.80 -1.82
CA ASP A 146 14.32 8.87 -1.12
C ASP A 146 13.83 9.01 0.33
N LEU A 147 12.52 8.92 0.56
CA LEU A 147 11.92 9.11 1.87
C LEU A 147 12.19 7.96 2.85
N LYS A 148 12.33 6.73 2.34
CA LYS A 148 12.75 5.58 3.16
C LYS A 148 14.13 5.73 3.76
N GLY A 149 15.00 6.56 3.18
CA GLY A 149 16.30 6.88 3.77
C GLY A 149 16.19 7.65 5.10
N LYS A 150 15.03 8.27 5.37
CA LYS A 150 14.77 9.08 6.56
C LYS A 150 14.10 8.24 7.64
N LYS A 151 14.90 7.44 8.36
CA LYS A 151 14.42 6.51 9.40
C LYS A 151 13.41 7.11 10.37
N ASP A 152 13.71 8.29 10.91
CA ASP A 152 12.86 8.94 11.92
C ASP A 152 11.48 9.31 11.37
N PHE A 153 11.42 9.76 10.11
CA PHE A 153 10.16 10.07 9.45
C PHE A 153 9.30 8.82 9.24
N VAL A 154 9.92 7.72 8.79
CA VAL A 154 9.21 6.46 8.54
C VAL A 154 8.65 5.89 9.86
N ILE A 155 9.45 5.92 10.93
CA ILE A 155 9.03 5.44 12.25
C ILE A 155 7.90 6.29 12.82
N ASP A 156 8.02 7.61 12.76
CA ASP A 156 6.97 8.54 13.21
C ASP A 156 5.66 8.31 12.44
N LEU A 157 5.74 8.18 11.11
CA LEU A 157 4.58 7.93 10.26
C LEU A 157 3.86 6.64 10.65
N PHE A 158 4.58 5.52 10.74
CA PHE A 158 3.98 4.24 11.13
C PHE A 158 3.43 4.25 12.56
N SER A 159 4.09 4.98 13.47
CA SER A 159 3.62 5.13 14.86
C SER A 159 2.29 5.88 14.91
N LYS A 160 2.17 6.99 14.17
CA LYS A 160 0.90 7.73 14.04
C LYS A 160 -0.19 6.89 13.38
N ALA A 161 0.15 6.16 12.30
CA ALA A 161 -0.78 5.26 11.64
C ALA A 161 -1.33 4.21 12.61
N LYS A 162 -0.46 3.58 13.40
CA LYS A 162 -0.86 2.62 14.44
C LYS A 162 -1.85 3.21 15.44
N VAL A 163 -1.56 4.40 15.99
CA VAL A 163 -2.46 5.10 16.93
C VAL A 163 -3.82 5.39 16.30
N LEU A 164 -3.86 5.82 15.03
CA LEU A 164 -5.10 6.09 14.32
C LEU A 164 -5.94 4.83 14.10
N VAL A 165 -5.32 3.70 13.76
CA VAL A 165 -6.08 2.44 13.58
C VAL A 165 -6.60 1.91 14.92
N GLN A 166 -5.78 1.96 15.97
CA GLN A 166 -6.19 1.53 17.33
C GLN A 166 -7.33 2.38 17.89
N SER A 167 -7.28 3.70 17.70
CA SER A 167 -8.35 4.59 18.19
C SER A 167 -9.70 4.35 17.51
N LYS A 168 -9.70 3.87 16.25
CA LYS A 168 -10.91 3.57 15.49
C LYS A 168 -11.47 2.17 15.73
N ASN A 169 -10.66 1.22 16.19
CA ASN A 169 -11.08 -0.17 16.40
C ASN A 169 -10.45 -0.75 17.68
N SER A 170 -11.22 -0.81 18.75
CA SER A 170 -10.80 -1.43 20.02
C SER A 170 -10.56 -2.95 19.92
N SER A 171 -11.04 -3.59 18.85
CA SER A 171 -10.84 -5.03 18.60
C SER A 171 -9.49 -5.36 17.93
N LEU A 172 -8.80 -4.38 17.36
CA LEU A 172 -7.50 -4.57 16.74
C LEU A 172 -6.39 -4.15 17.71
N ASP A 173 -5.93 -5.11 18.51
CA ASP A 173 -4.85 -4.87 19.46
C ASP A 173 -3.46 -4.97 18.79
N PHE A 174 -3.01 -3.86 18.19
CA PHE A 174 -1.63 -3.74 17.71
C PHE A 174 -0.59 -3.52 18.84
N SER A 175 -0.98 -3.59 20.12
CA SER A 175 -0.02 -3.51 21.23
C SER A 175 0.82 -4.78 21.36
N GLN A 176 0.34 -5.92 20.86
CA GLN A 176 1.15 -7.12 20.72
C GLN A 176 2.13 -6.94 19.55
N GLU A 177 3.40 -7.29 19.77
CA GLU A 177 4.64 -7.00 19.00
C GLU A 177 4.64 -7.23 17.47
N LEU A 178 3.52 -7.63 16.85
CA LEU A 178 3.44 -8.03 15.45
C LEU A 178 3.80 -6.92 14.45
N LEU A 179 3.60 -5.65 14.82
CA LEU A 179 3.88 -4.47 13.99
C LEU A 179 4.63 -3.42 14.82
N ASN A 180 5.91 -3.68 15.10
CA ASN A 180 6.82 -2.63 15.56
C ASN A 180 7.19 -1.74 14.36
N PRO A 181 6.96 -0.41 14.40
CA PRO A 181 7.42 0.54 13.37
C PRO A 181 8.90 0.40 13.02
N GLU A 182 9.76 0.07 13.97
CA GLU A 182 11.18 -0.18 13.76
C GLU A 182 11.41 -1.48 12.99
N LEU A 183 10.62 -2.53 13.26
CA LEU A 183 10.69 -3.80 12.55
C LEU A 183 10.13 -3.66 11.12
N LEU A 184 9.08 -2.87 10.92
CA LEU A 184 8.58 -2.48 9.60
C LEU A 184 9.63 -1.68 8.84
N TYR A 185 10.31 -0.74 9.51
CA TYR A 185 11.45 -0.06 8.92
C TYR A 185 12.56 -1.04 8.58
N ASP A 186 12.96 -1.96 9.46
CA ASP A 186 14.06 -2.90 9.25
C ASP A 186 13.75 -3.96 8.17
N VAL A 187 12.49 -4.30 7.95
CA VAL A 187 12.02 -5.07 6.78
C VAL A 187 12.37 -4.32 5.47
N ILE A 188 12.50 -2.99 5.49
CA ILE A 188 12.84 -2.18 4.29
C ILE A 188 14.31 -2.37 3.84
N PRO A 189 15.35 -2.18 4.67
CA PRO A 189 16.74 -2.43 4.31
C PRO A 189 17.14 -3.91 4.40
N THR A 190 16.55 -4.72 5.29
CA THR A 190 16.92 -6.14 5.45
C THR A 190 16.53 -6.97 4.22
N PHE A 191 15.40 -6.66 3.56
CA PHE A 191 15.06 -7.27 2.27
C PHE A 191 16.08 -6.93 1.16
N SER A 192 16.68 -5.74 1.21
CA SER A 192 17.75 -5.33 0.29
C SER A 192 19.08 -6.05 0.60
N LEU A 193 19.43 -6.17 1.88
CA LEU A 193 20.67 -6.80 2.36
C LEU A 193 20.69 -8.33 2.21
N ILE A 194 19.55 -9.01 2.41
CA ILE A 194 19.45 -10.46 2.15
C ILE A 194 19.71 -10.76 0.67
N PHE A 195 19.24 -9.90 -0.24
CA PHE A 195 19.51 -10.02 -1.67
C PHE A 195 20.97 -9.74 -2.04
N SER A 196 21.57 -8.68 -1.48
CA SER A 196 22.99 -8.36 -1.70
C SER A 196 23.92 -9.46 -1.17
N LYS A 197 23.66 -10.00 0.03
CA LYS A 197 24.52 -11.05 0.64
C LYS A 197 24.28 -12.45 0.10
N LYS A 198 23.08 -12.79 -0.40
CA LYS A 198 22.82 -14.09 -1.05
C LYS A 198 23.31 -14.16 -2.50
N CYS A 199 23.36 -13.05 -3.24
CA CYS A 199 23.96 -13.04 -4.58
C CYS A 199 25.46 -13.42 -4.57
N HIS A 200 26.20 -13.08 -3.51
CA HIS A 200 27.62 -13.48 -3.38
C HIS A 200 27.84 -14.92 -2.87
N LYS A 201 26.81 -15.57 -2.30
CA LYS A 201 26.93 -16.96 -1.82
C LYS A 201 26.36 -18.02 -2.78
N CYS A 202 25.78 -17.61 -3.90
CA CYS A 202 25.33 -18.52 -4.97
C CYS A 202 26.22 -18.46 -6.23
N LEU A 203 27.38 -17.80 -6.16
CA LEU A 203 28.33 -17.65 -7.27
C LEU A 203 29.73 -18.21 -6.96
N ILE A 204 29.82 -19.11 -5.97
CA ILE A 204 30.99 -19.97 -5.72
C ILE A 204 30.47 -21.39 -5.51
#